data_AF-A0A132EDF3-F1
#
_entry.id   AF-A0A132EDF3-F1
#
_cell.length_a   1.000
_cell.length_b   1.000
_cell.length_c   1.000
_cell.angle_alpha   90.00
_cell.angle_beta   90.00
_cell.angle_gamma   90.00
#
_symmetry.space_group_name_H-M   'P 1'
#
loop_
_entity.id
_entity.type
_entity.pdbx_description
1 polymer ?
#
loop_
_entity_poly.entity_id
_entity_poly.type
_entity_poly.pdbx_seq_one_letter_code
_entity_poly.pdbx_strand_id
1 'polypeptide(L)' 'MEIGLTTNRLAQRLGLQPDTLRVALCRRGSYFGVKPTKLPNGRLVWPHDTVERILALHRASAQ' A
#
# COMPACT_ATOMS: atom_id res chain seq x y z
N MET A 1 6.92 12.14 -14.20
CA MET A 1 5.65 11.86 -13.51
C MET A 1 5.71 10.41 -13.08
N GLU A 2 6.17 10.15 -11.85
CA GLU A 2 6.42 8.79 -11.38
C GLU A 2 5.09 8.08 -11.17
N ILE A 3 4.86 7.06 -12.00
CA ILE A 3 3.66 6.24 -11.94
C ILE A 3 3.81 5.37 -10.69
N GLY A 4 3.02 5.67 -9.66
CA GLY A 4 3.11 4.99 -8.37
C GLY A 4 2.93 3.47 -8.45
N LEU A 5 3.21 2.78 -7.35
CA LEU A 5 3.19 1.32 -7.22
C LEU A 5 1.77 0.76 -7.38
N THR A 6 1.63 -0.34 -8.11
CA THR A 6 0.37 -1.10 -8.11
C THR A 6 0.24 -1.91 -6.83
N THR A 7 -0.98 -2.29 -6.44
CA THR A 7 -1.21 -3.16 -5.27
C THR A 7 -0.38 -4.45 -5.32
N ASN A 8 -0.17 -5.03 -6.51
CA ASN A 8 0.65 -6.24 -6.66
C ASN A 8 2.15 -5.93 -6.42
N ARG A 9 2.69 -4.87 -7.01
CA ARG A 9 4.09 -4.44 -6.77
C ARG A 9 4.32 -4.12 -5.29
N LEU A 10 3.37 -3.42 -4.66
CA LEU A 10 3.41 -3.11 -3.24
C LEU A 10 3.43 -4.38 -2.41
N ALA A 11 2.52 -5.32 -2.67
CA ALA A 11 2.45 -6.60 -1.98
C ALA A 11 3.76 -7.40 -2.10
N GLN A 12 4.34 -7.49 -3.30
CA GLN A 12 5.62 -8.15 -3.52
C GLN A 12 6.77 -7.48 -2.74
N ARG A 13 6.81 -6.14 -2.70
CA ARG A 13 7.84 -5.40 -1.92
C ARG A 13 7.73 -5.62 -0.42
N LEU A 14 6.50 -5.78 0.09
CA LEU A 14 6.25 -6.09 1.50
C LEU A 14 6.34 -7.59 1.82
N GLY A 15 6.47 -8.46 0.83
CA GLY A 15 6.39 -9.92 1.01
C GLY A 15 4.99 -10.41 1.41
N LEU A 16 3.95 -9.65 1.07
CA LEU A 16 2.55 -9.93 1.41
C LEU A 16 1.78 -10.43 0.18
N GLN A 17 0.64 -11.07 0.43
CA GLN A 17 -0.31 -11.35 -0.63
C GLN A 17 -1.09 -10.07 -1.00
N PRO A 18 -1.35 -9.83 -2.30
CA PRO A 18 -2.14 -8.68 -2.74
C PRO A 18 -3.58 -8.73 -2.23
N ASP A 19 -4.08 -9.92 -1.89
CA ASP A 19 -5.41 -10.12 -1.31
C ASP A 19 -5.52 -9.53 0.09
N THR A 20 -4.50 -9.73 0.94
CA THR A 20 -4.41 -9.11 2.27
C THR A 20 -4.50 -7.59 2.18
N LEU A 21 -3.83 -6.98 1.20
CA LEU A 21 -3.89 -5.54 0.95
C LEU A 21 -5.29 -5.08 0.54
N ARG A 22 -5.98 -5.84 -0.32
CA ARG A 22 -7.37 -5.57 -0.70
C ARG A 22 -8.34 -5.70 0.47
N VAL A 23 -8.19 -6.75 1.28
CA VAL A 23 -9.02 -6.98 2.47
C VAL A 23 -8.79 -5.87 3.49
N ALA A 24 -7.54 -5.47 3.74
CA ALA A 24 -7.24 -4.39 4.67
C ALA A 24 -7.76 -3.04 4.18
N LEU A 25 -7.67 -2.76 2.87
CA LEU A 25 -8.32 -1.60 2.24
C LEU A 25 -9.85 -1.63 2.42
N CYS A 26 -10.49 -2.78 2.22
CA CYS A 26 -11.94 -2.92 2.35
C CYS A 26 -12.39 -2.75 3.80
N ARG A 27 -11.67 -3.34 4.76
CA ARG A 27 -12.01 -3.30 6.18
C ARG A 27 -11.68 -1.97 6.85
N ARG A 28 -10.56 -1.33 6.49
CA ARG A 28 -10.03 -0.14 7.18
C ARG A 28 -10.09 1.13 6.32
N GLY A 29 -10.42 1.03 5.03
CA GLY A 29 -10.43 2.14 4.08
C GLY A 29 -9.05 2.74 3.75
N SER A 30 -8.02 2.29 4.45
CA SER A 30 -6.64 2.77 4.36
C SER A 30 -5.69 1.71 4.93
N TYR A 31 -4.48 1.62 4.39
CA TYR A 31 -3.47 0.70 4.88
C TYR A 31 -2.37 1.51 5.56
N PHE A 32 -2.28 1.41 6.90
CA PHE A 32 -1.30 2.15 7.71
C PHE A 32 -1.26 3.67 7.40
N GLY A 33 -2.44 4.27 7.20
CA GLY A 33 -2.57 5.71 6.90
C GLY A 33 -2.26 6.08 5.44
N VAL A 34 -1.93 5.12 4.59
CA VAL A 34 -1.74 5.34 3.15
C VAL A 34 -3.02 4.98 2.40
N LYS A 35 -3.42 5.88 1.49
CA LYS A 35 -4.59 5.71 0.62
C LYS A 35 -4.14 5.57 -0.84
N PRO A 36 -4.60 4.54 -1.56
CA PRO A 36 -4.34 4.44 -2.98
C PRO A 36 -5.16 5.49 -3.75
N THR A 37 -4.59 5.98 -4.83
CA THR A 37 -5.30 6.80 -5.83
C THR A 37 -5.92 5.89 -6.87
N LYS A 38 -7.21 6.11 -7.16
CA LYS A 38 -7.92 5.38 -8.21
C LYS A 38 -7.65 6.05 -9.55
N LEU A 39 -7.07 5.31 -10.49
CA LEU A 39 -6.86 5.76 -11.86
C LEU A 39 -8.13 5.60 -12.70
N PRO A 40 -8.24 6.34 -13.82
CA PRO A 40 -9.37 6.22 -14.75
C PRO A 40 -9.46 4.81 -15.38
N ASN A 41 -8.37 4.04 -15.39
CA ASN A 41 -8.34 2.64 -15.83
C ASN A 41 -8.85 1.63 -14.77
N GLY A 42 -9.38 2.12 -13.64
CA GLY A 42 -9.90 1.29 -12.55
C GLY A 42 -8.84 0.68 -11.64
N ARG A 43 -7.54 0.89 -11.90
CA ARG A 43 -6.46 0.40 -11.04
C ARG A 43 -6.23 1.31 -9.85
N LEU A 44 -5.78 0.71 -8.76
CA LEU A 44 -5.32 1.41 -7.56
C LEU A 44 -3.80 1.61 -7.66
N VAL A 45 -3.37 2.87 -7.57
CA VAL A 45 -1.96 3.24 -7.51
C VAL A 45 -1.63 3.81 -6.15
N TRP A 46 -0.55 3.30 -5.59
CA TRP A 46 0.03 3.66 -4.32
C TRP A 46 1.23 4.56 -4.54
N PRO A 47 1.45 5.60 -3.71
CA PRO A 47 2.67 6.37 -3.77
C PRO A 47 3.90 5.48 -3.52
N HIS A 48 5.05 5.80 -4.11
CA HIS A 48 6.26 4.97 -3.97
C HIS A 48 6.74 4.91 -2.51
N ASP A 49 6.54 5.99 -1.76
CA ASP A 49 6.82 6.15 -0.34
C ASP A 49 5.96 5.24 0.58
N THR A 50 4.94 4.58 0.03
CA THR A 50 4.04 3.69 0.82
C THR A 50 4.82 2.59 1.53
N VAL A 51 5.77 1.95 0.85
CA VAL A 51 6.57 0.85 1.42
C VAL A 51 7.37 1.36 2.61
N GLU A 52 8.06 2.47 2.42
CA GLU A 52 8.93 3.09 3.44
C GLU A 52 8.11 3.54 4.64
N ARG A 53 6.94 4.16 4.44
CA ARG A 53 6.02 4.51 5.53
C ARG A 53 5.56 3.31 6.33
N ILE A 54 5.19 2.20 5.68
CA ILE A 54 4.70 1.01 6.38
C ILE A 54 5.84 0.38 7.20
N LEU A 55 7.04 0.27 6.61
CA LEU A 55 8.23 -0.21 7.32
C LEU A 55 8.61 0.72 8.48
N ALA A 56 8.50 2.04 8.28
CA ALA A 56 8.78 3.05 9.28
C ALA A 56 7.77 3.03 10.44
N LEU A 57 6.51 2.68 10.18
CA LEU A 57 5.51 2.47 11.22
C LEU A 57 5.76 1.16 11.97
N HIS A 58 6.08 0.07 11.26
CA HIS A 58 6.38 -1.22 11.86
C HIS A 58 7.53 -1.13 12.87
N ARG A 59 8.64 -0.46 12.50
CA ARG A 59 9.78 -0.22 13.41
C ARG A 59 9.41 0.63 14.63
N ALA A 60 8.50 1.60 14.48
CA ALA A 60 8.11 2.49 15.57
C ALA A 60 7.27 1.78 16.64
N SER A 61 6.56 0.72 16.28
CA SER A 61 5.83 -0.15 17.23
C SER A 61 6.71 -1.19 17.95
N ALA A 62 7.96 -1.37 17.53
CA ALA A 62 8.89 -2.33 18.11
C ALA A 62 9.88 -1.70 19.11
N GLN A 63 9.71 -0.41 19.42
CA GLN A 63 10.62 0.37 20.27
C GLN A 63 9.89 0.95 21.48
#